data_AF-U6RGK1-F1
#
_entry.id   AF-U6RGK1-F1
#
_cell.length_a   1.000
_cell.length_b   1.000
_cell.length_c   1.000
_cell.angle_alpha   90.00
_cell.angle_beta   90.00
_cell.angle_gamma   90.00
#
_symmetry.space_group_name_H-M   'P 1'
#
loop_
_entity.id
_entity.type
_entity.pdbx_description
1 polymer ?
#
loop_
_entity_poly.entity_id
_entity_poly.type
_entity_poly.pdbx_seq_one_letter_code
_entity_poly.pdbx_strand_id
1 'polypeptide(L)'
;MKTLTWQKPGQQNVAQELIKIIINYVAELRVEKQNNRFRLIYGNYDCVEQKDIKALQVALNLSQNKPCNISDDREDIKHWLNLSRNGFADKLHKTYPMLDKTFLDICYLAALGLSIDEIAQYAGNIKRRSVERYMSLICQEVQYPMSGKKGFESFINHILTI
;
A
#
# COMPACT_ATOMS: atom_id res chain seq x y z
N MET A 1 -7.45 30.99 31.65
CA MET A 1 -8.82 30.47 31.41
C MET A 1 -8.73 29.28 30.46
N LYS A 2 -9.25 28.11 30.83
CA LYS A 2 -9.34 26.94 29.92
C LYS A 2 -10.77 26.89 29.37
N THR A 3 -10.91 26.98 28.06
CA THR A 3 -12.19 26.85 27.35
C THR A 3 -12.56 25.37 27.31
N LEU A 4 -13.59 24.97 28.08
CA LEU A 4 -14.20 23.63 28.01
C LEU A 4 -15.12 23.57 26.80
N THR A 5 -14.68 22.94 25.71
CA THR A 5 -15.55 22.61 24.58
C THR A 5 -16.37 21.37 24.90
N TRP A 6 -17.60 21.56 25.36
CA TRP A 6 -18.59 20.49 25.46
C TRP A 6 -19.05 20.10 24.03
N GLN A 7 -18.46 19.04 23.46
CA GLN A 7 -19.03 18.40 22.27
C GLN A 7 -20.23 17.56 22.67
N LYS A 8 -21.37 17.72 21.96
CA LYS A 8 -22.61 17.01 22.27
C LYS A 8 -22.43 15.51 21.98
N PRO A 9 -22.62 14.60 22.95
CA PRO A 9 -22.33 13.17 22.81
C PRO A 9 -23.07 12.49 21.63
N GLY A 10 -24.25 12.98 21.24
CA GLY A 10 -24.98 12.48 20.07
C GLY A 10 -24.31 12.76 18.72
N GLN A 11 -23.58 13.89 18.57
CA GLN A 11 -22.88 14.20 17.31
C GLN A 11 -21.60 13.36 17.14
N GLN A 12 -20.93 13.04 18.26
CA GLN A 12 -19.71 12.24 18.24
C GLN A 12 -20.00 10.79 17.86
N ASN A 13 -21.13 10.23 18.31
CA ASN A 13 -21.60 8.91 17.92
C ASN A 13 -21.92 8.84 16.41
N VAL A 14 -22.64 9.84 15.87
CA VAL A 14 -22.94 9.90 14.43
C VAL A 14 -21.65 10.03 13.60
N ALA A 15 -20.72 10.89 14.03
CA ALA A 15 -19.44 11.07 13.34
C ALA A 15 -18.62 9.77 13.30
N GLN A 16 -18.58 9.01 14.40
CA GLN A 16 -17.87 7.73 14.45
C GLN A 16 -18.49 6.68 13.52
N GLU A 17 -19.82 6.58 13.46
CA GLU A 17 -20.49 5.65 12.55
C GLU A 17 -20.27 6.02 11.08
N LEU A 18 -20.30 7.31 10.74
CA LEU A 18 -19.97 7.77 9.39
C LEU A 18 -18.51 7.43 9.02
N ILE A 19 -17.57 7.60 9.95
CA ILE A 19 -16.17 7.21 9.73
C ILE A 19 -16.05 5.71 9.46
N LYS A 20 -16.75 4.84 10.21
CA LYS A 20 -16.75 3.39 9.98
C LYS A 20 -17.29 3.03 8.58
N ILE A 21 -18.40 3.65 8.18
CA ILE A 21 -18.99 3.43 6.84
C ILE A 21 -17.99 3.81 5.74
N ILE A 22 -17.34 4.97 5.88
CA ILE A 22 -16.33 5.45 4.91
C ILE A 22 -15.14 4.49 4.83
N ILE A 23 -14.63 4.03 5.97
CA ILE A 23 -13.50 3.08 6.01
C ILE A 23 -13.88 1.78 5.30
N ASN A 24 -15.06 1.23 5.58
CA ASN A 24 -15.54 0.00 4.94
C ASN A 24 -15.69 0.18 3.43
N TYR A 25 -16.34 1.26 2.99
CA TYR A 25 -16.50 1.55 1.58
C TYR A 25 -15.16 1.69 0.84
N VAL A 26 -14.19 2.38 1.46
CA VAL A 26 -12.83 2.50 0.90
C VAL A 26 -12.14 1.14 0.80
N ALA A 27 -12.31 0.24 1.78
CA ALA A 27 -11.76 -1.11 1.73
C ALA A 27 -12.39 -1.95 0.59
N GLU A 28 -13.71 -1.89 0.44
CA GLU A 28 -14.45 -2.56 -0.66
C GLU A 28 -13.96 -2.08 -2.04
N LEU A 29 -13.78 -0.78 -2.22
CA LEU A 29 -13.23 -0.22 -3.46
C LEU A 29 -11.82 -0.74 -3.78
N ARG A 30 -10.97 -0.96 -2.77
CA ARG A 30 -9.63 -1.52 -2.97
C ARG A 30 -9.69 -2.99 -3.38
N VAL A 31 -10.56 -3.77 -2.74
CA VAL A 31 -10.81 -5.18 -3.11
C VAL A 31 -11.26 -5.27 -4.57
N GLU A 32 -12.25 -4.45 -4.96
CA GLU A 32 -12.76 -4.41 -6.32
C GLU A 32 -11.67 -4.04 -7.33
N LYS A 33 -10.77 -3.12 -6.96
CA LYS A 33 -9.61 -2.76 -7.80
C LYS A 33 -8.65 -3.93 -8.01
N GLN A 34 -8.39 -4.77 -7.01
CA GLN A 34 -7.52 -5.94 -7.17
C GLN A 34 -8.21 -7.02 -8.01
N ASN A 35 -9.50 -7.29 -7.77
CA ASN A 35 -10.28 -8.25 -8.56
C ASN A 35 -10.35 -7.85 -10.04
N ASN A 36 -10.54 -6.57 -10.33
CA ASN A 36 -10.54 -6.07 -11.70
C ASN A 36 -9.18 -6.25 -12.38
N ARG A 37 -8.06 -6.05 -11.68
CA ARG A 37 -6.73 -6.37 -12.23
C ARG A 37 -6.57 -7.84 -12.51
N PHE A 38 -6.99 -8.70 -11.58
CA PHE A 38 -6.93 -10.13 -11.77
C PHE A 38 -7.71 -10.55 -13.04
N ARG A 39 -8.92 -10.04 -13.22
CA ARG A 39 -9.75 -10.28 -14.40
C ARG A 39 -9.09 -9.78 -15.69
N LEU A 40 -8.41 -8.63 -15.65
CA LEU A 40 -7.67 -8.11 -16.81
C LEU A 40 -6.46 -8.99 -17.19
N ILE A 41 -5.80 -9.62 -16.22
CA ILE A 41 -4.65 -10.49 -16.46
C ILE A 41 -5.09 -11.85 -17.02
N TYR A 42 -6.09 -12.48 -16.40
CA TYR A 42 -6.43 -13.87 -16.69
C TYR A 42 -7.69 -14.05 -17.54
N GLY A 43 -8.45 -13.00 -17.82
CA GLY A 43 -9.69 -13.09 -18.61
C GLY A 43 -10.65 -14.14 -18.05
N ASN A 44 -10.79 -15.26 -18.77
CA ASN A 44 -11.70 -16.37 -18.47
C ASN A 44 -11.11 -17.45 -17.54
N TYR A 45 -9.99 -17.19 -16.86
CA TYR A 45 -9.43 -18.03 -15.78
C TYR A 45 -8.76 -19.36 -16.20
N ASP A 46 -8.50 -19.59 -17.48
CA ASP A 46 -8.03 -20.91 -17.98
C ASP A 46 -6.57 -21.26 -17.63
N CYS A 47 -5.77 -20.32 -17.12
CA CYS A 47 -4.31 -20.49 -16.88
C CYS A 47 -3.80 -19.95 -15.54
N VAL A 48 -4.67 -19.86 -14.53
CA VAL A 48 -4.30 -19.32 -13.21
C VAL A 48 -3.45 -20.32 -12.43
N GLU A 49 -2.22 -19.92 -12.05
CA GLU A 49 -1.36 -20.74 -11.21
C GLU A 49 -1.69 -20.54 -9.71
N GLN A 50 -1.45 -21.56 -8.89
CA GLN A 50 -1.75 -21.50 -7.44
C GLN A 50 -0.99 -20.36 -6.74
N LYS A 51 0.24 -20.07 -7.15
CA LYS A 51 1.04 -18.94 -6.63
C LYS A 51 0.39 -17.58 -6.94
N ASP A 52 -0.34 -17.47 -8.06
CA ASP A 52 -1.00 -16.22 -8.46
C ASP A 52 -2.23 -15.97 -7.58
N ILE A 53 -2.97 -17.04 -7.27
CA ILE A 53 -4.10 -17.00 -6.33
C ILE A 53 -3.61 -16.60 -4.93
N LYS A 54 -2.50 -17.18 -4.46
CA LYS A 54 -1.92 -16.85 -3.16
C LYS A 54 -1.48 -15.38 -3.10
N ALA A 55 -0.81 -14.90 -4.14
CA ALA A 55 -0.39 -13.52 -4.26
C ALA A 55 -1.58 -12.54 -4.28
N LEU A 56 -2.64 -12.84 -5.02
CA LEU A 56 -3.90 -12.08 -4.97
C LEU A 56 -4.49 -12.08 -3.55
N GLN A 57 -4.55 -13.23 -2.88
CA GLN A 57 -5.13 -13.35 -1.54
C GLN A 57 -4.41 -12.46 -0.52
N VAL A 58 -3.09 -12.39 -0.59
CA VAL A 58 -2.27 -11.48 0.23
C VAL A 58 -2.62 -10.02 -0.06
N ALA A 59 -2.70 -9.64 -1.34
CA ALA A 59 -3.07 -8.27 -1.73
C ALA A 59 -4.51 -7.88 -1.29
N LEU A 60 -5.44 -8.83 -1.31
CA LEU A 60 -6.79 -8.65 -0.81
C LEU A 60 -6.81 -8.50 0.71
N ASN A 61 -6.02 -9.28 1.44
CA ASN A 61 -5.91 -9.16 2.89
C ASN A 61 -5.40 -7.77 3.30
N LEU A 62 -4.37 -7.27 2.62
CA LEU A 62 -3.87 -5.89 2.79
C LEU A 62 -4.94 -4.84 2.49
N SER A 63 -5.73 -5.06 1.43
CA SER A 63 -6.79 -4.14 1.02
C SER A 63 -7.96 -4.08 2.02
N GLN A 64 -8.16 -5.13 2.81
CA GLN A 64 -9.24 -5.28 3.78
C GLN A 64 -8.82 -4.98 5.22
N ASN A 65 -7.63 -4.40 5.44
CA ASN A 65 -7.08 -4.17 6.77
C ASN A 65 -6.99 -5.43 7.66
N LYS A 66 -6.86 -6.61 7.03
CA LYS A 66 -6.67 -7.88 7.76
C LYS A 66 -5.26 -7.93 8.36
N PRO A 67 -5.05 -8.65 9.47
CA PRO A 67 -3.73 -8.84 10.03
C PRO A 67 -2.84 -9.58 9.03
N CYS A 68 -1.77 -8.92 8.61
CA CYS A 68 -0.73 -9.52 7.79
C CYS A 68 0.62 -8.90 8.17
N ASN A 69 1.69 -9.56 7.80
CA ASN A 69 3.06 -9.13 8.09
C ASN A 69 3.84 -9.15 6.78
N ILE A 70 4.29 -7.98 6.32
CA ILE A 70 5.05 -7.89 5.07
C ILE A 70 6.31 -8.75 5.07
N SER A 71 6.88 -9.04 6.25
CA SER A 71 8.03 -9.94 6.37
C SER A 71 7.76 -11.30 5.73
N ASP A 72 6.59 -11.85 6.03
CA ASP A 72 6.20 -13.23 5.74
C ASP A 72 5.58 -13.33 4.34
N ASP A 73 4.91 -12.25 3.92
CA ASP A 73 4.16 -12.17 2.67
C ASP A 73 4.93 -11.48 1.53
N ARG A 74 6.20 -11.08 1.72
CA ARG A 74 6.96 -10.25 0.76
C ARG A 74 7.00 -10.83 -0.64
N GLU A 75 7.29 -12.12 -0.78
CA GLU A 75 7.43 -12.75 -2.10
C GLU A 75 6.08 -12.80 -2.83
N ASP A 76 4.99 -13.03 -2.10
CA ASP A 76 3.64 -13.01 -2.64
C ASP A 76 3.23 -11.58 -3.06
N ILE A 77 3.60 -10.55 -2.29
CA ILE A 77 3.39 -9.13 -2.65
C ILE A 77 4.21 -8.76 -3.89
N LYS A 78 5.48 -9.15 -3.93
CA LYS A 78 6.37 -8.94 -5.08
C LYS A 78 5.77 -9.56 -6.33
N HIS A 79 5.35 -10.82 -6.23
CA HIS A 79 4.72 -11.55 -7.32
C HIS A 79 3.44 -10.85 -7.80
N TRP A 80 2.56 -10.45 -6.89
CA TRP A 80 1.34 -9.72 -7.23
C TRP A 80 1.62 -8.38 -7.92
N LEU A 81 2.61 -7.62 -7.46
CA LEU A 81 2.99 -6.35 -8.09
C LEU A 81 3.58 -6.58 -9.48
N ASN A 82 4.36 -7.63 -9.68
CA ASN A 82 4.89 -7.94 -11.00
C ASN A 82 3.78 -8.32 -11.99
N LEU A 83 2.81 -9.13 -11.56
CA LEU A 83 1.64 -9.49 -12.37
C LEU A 83 0.72 -8.29 -12.64
N SER A 84 0.37 -7.54 -11.59
CA SER A 84 -0.72 -6.57 -11.63
C SER A 84 -0.29 -5.13 -11.94
N ARG A 85 1.02 -4.85 -11.88
CA ARG A 85 1.60 -3.51 -12.02
C ARG A 85 2.81 -3.51 -12.96
N ASN A 86 2.70 -4.17 -14.12
CA ASN A 86 3.70 -4.04 -15.19
C ASN A 86 5.14 -4.36 -14.73
N GLY A 87 5.34 -5.44 -13.96
CA GLY A 87 6.67 -5.82 -13.48
C GLY A 87 7.26 -4.88 -12.43
N PHE A 88 6.43 -4.12 -11.70
CA PHE A 88 6.88 -3.04 -10.80
C PHE A 88 8.02 -3.44 -9.86
N ALA A 89 7.91 -4.58 -9.18
CA ALA A 89 8.87 -4.94 -8.14
C ALA A 89 10.23 -5.33 -8.73
N ASP A 90 10.23 -6.03 -9.86
CA ASP A 90 11.46 -6.36 -10.58
C ASP A 90 12.11 -5.11 -11.19
N LYS A 91 11.32 -4.19 -11.74
CA LYS A 91 11.81 -2.90 -12.24
C LYS A 91 12.43 -2.07 -11.13
N LEU A 92 11.76 -1.97 -9.98
CA LEU A 92 12.27 -1.26 -8.82
C LEU A 92 13.62 -1.83 -8.37
N HIS A 93 13.69 -3.14 -8.16
CA HIS A 93 14.90 -3.81 -7.67
C HIS A 93 16.05 -3.75 -8.69
N LYS A 94 15.75 -3.89 -10.00
CA LYS A 94 16.76 -3.80 -11.06
C LYS A 94 17.31 -2.38 -11.21
N THR A 95 16.44 -1.37 -11.09
CA THR A 95 16.83 0.05 -11.27
C THR A 95 17.56 0.58 -10.04
N TYR A 96 17.15 0.14 -8.85
CA TYR A 96 17.68 0.62 -7.57
C TYR A 96 18.06 -0.54 -6.66
N PRO A 97 19.12 -1.30 -7.00
CA PRO A 97 19.55 -2.47 -6.24
C PRO A 97 20.12 -2.13 -4.86
N MET A 98 20.43 -0.86 -4.61
CA MET A 98 20.93 -0.37 -3.33
C MET A 98 19.84 -0.22 -2.26
N LEU A 99 18.55 -0.20 -2.64
CA LEU A 99 17.46 -0.06 -1.68
C LEU A 99 17.38 -1.29 -0.78
N ASP A 100 17.39 -1.03 0.54
CA ASP A 100 17.26 -2.09 1.52
C ASP A 100 15.85 -2.70 1.58
N LYS A 101 15.72 -3.79 2.32
CA LYS A 101 14.47 -4.53 2.51
C LYS A 101 13.33 -3.66 3.03
N THR A 102 13.61 -2.74 3.96
CA THR A 102 12.59 -1.87 4.56
C THR A 102 12.09 -0.85 3.54
N PHE A 103 12.99 -0.28 2.74
CA PHE A 103 12.65 0.67 1.69
C PHE A 103 11.85 0.01 0.58
N LEU A 104 12.23 -1.21 0.18
CA LEU A 104 11.46 -2.01 -0.76
C LEU A 104 10.05 -2.32 -0.23
N ASP A 105 9.93 -2.73 1.04
CA ASP A 105 8.64 -3.01 1.68
C ASP A 105 7.71 -1.78 1.66
N ILE A 106 8.25 -0.58 1.93
CA ILE A 106 7.50 0.68 1.85
C ILE A 106 7.05 0.97 0.41
N CYS A 107 7.93 0.78 -0.58
CA CYS A 107 7.60 0.96 -1.99
C CYS A 107 6.51 0.00 -2.45
N TYR A 108 6.57 -1.28 -2.04
CA TYR A 108 5.56 -2.28 -2.39
C TYR A 108 4.18 -1.95 -1.82
N LEU A 109 4.12 -1.61 -0.52
CA LEU A 109 2.86 -1.23 0.12
C LEU A 109 2.27 0.05 -0.49
N ALA A 110 3.12 1.02 -0.82
CA ALA A 110 2.69 2.24 -1.51
C ALA A 110 2.18 1.96 -2.93
N ALA A 111 2.85 1.09 -3.69
CA ALA A 111 2.41 0.69 -5.03
C ALA A 111 1.06 -0.02 -5.02
N LEU A 112 0.73 -0.76 -3.96
CA LEU A 112 -0.60 -1.33 -3.73
C LEU A 112 -1.67 -0.26 -3.47
N GLY A 113 -1.28 0.96 -3.12
CA GLY A 113 -2.18 2.08 -2.82
C GLY A 113 -2.55 2.15 -1.33
N LEU A 114 -1.68 1.67 -0.45
CA LEU A 114 -1.87 1.82 0.99
C LEU A 114 -1.48 3.23 1.45
N SER A 115 -2.22 3.72 2.45
CA SER A 115 -1.97 4.98 3.12
C SER A 115 -0.77 4.88 4.06
N ILE A 116 -0.25 6.02 4.52
CA ILE A 116 0.89 6.07 5.44
C ILE A 116 0.60 5.31 6.74
N ASP A 117 -0.64 5.37 7.25
CA ASP A 117 -1.02 4.69 8.49
C ASP A 117 -1.10 3.16 8.29
N GLU A 118 -1.59 2.71 7.15
CA GLU A 118 -1.59 1.29 6.77
C GLU A 118 -0.16 0.79 6.55
N ILE A 119 0.69 1.57 5.86
CA ILE A 119 2.11 1.24 5.68
C ILE A 119 2.80 1.14 7.05
N ALA A 120 2.53 2.06 7.96
CA ALA A 120 3.06 2.04 9.33
C ALA A 120 2.67 0.76 10.08
N GLN A 121 1.40 0.35 9.96
CA GLN A 121 0.90 -0.90 10.54
C GLN A 121 1.61 -2.14 9.96
N TYR A 122 1.74 -2.21 8.63
CA TYR A 122 2.20 -3.41 7.95
C TYR A 122 3.72 -3.54 7.82
N ALA A 123 4.46 -2.42 7.79
CA ALA A 123 5.91 -2.39 7.71
C ALA A 123 6.58 -2.58 9.09
N GLY A 124 6.16 -3.60 9.83
CA GLY A 124 6.72 -3.92 11.15
C GLY A 124 6.26 -3.02 12.29
N ASN A 125 5.04 -2.47 12.21
CA ASN A 125 4.45 -1.60 13.23
C ASN A 125 5.33 -0.38 13.58
N ILE A 126 5.89 0.25 12.55
CA ILE A 126 6.68 1.48 12.69
C ILE A 126 5.78 2.69 12.81
N LYS A 127 6.26 3.76 13.46
CA LYS A 127 5.46 4.99 13.61
C LYS A 127 5.23 5.66 12.25
N ARG A 128 4.05 6.27 12.06
CA ARG A 128 3.71 7.10 10.90
C ARG A 128 4.82 8.08 10.47
N ARG A 129 5.40 8.81 11.44
CA ARG A 129 6.49 9.77 11.20
C ARG A 129 7.75 9.09 10.63
N SER A 130 8.01 7.84 11.02
CA SER A 130 9.11 7.05 10.45
C SER A 130 8.85 6.73 8.99
N VAL A 131 7.61 6.38 8.61
CA VAL A 131 7.24 6.15 7.21
C VAL A 131 7.46 7.41 6.37
N GLU A 132 7.01 8.58 6.84
CA GLU A 132 7.21 9.86 6.13
C GLU A 132 8.70 10.20 5.97
N ARG A 133 9.50 9.91 7.01
CA ARG A 133 10.96 10.04 6.94
C ARG A 133 11.54 9.08 5.90
N TYR A 134 11.15 7.82 5.90
CA TYR A 134 11.64 6.82 4.95
C TYR A 134 11.25 7.16 3.52
N MET A 135 10.04 7.66 3.25
CA MET A 135 9.66 8.16 1.93
C MET A 135 10.61 9.26 1.43
N SER A 136 11.05 10.14 2.34
CA SER A 136 12.04 11.19 2.02
C SER A 136 13.43 10.62 1.77
N LEU A 137 13.88 9.66 2.61
CA LEU A 137 15.18 9.01 2.46
C LEU A 137 15.25 8.18 1.16
N ILE A 138 14.19 7.45 0.81
CA ILE A 138 14.10 6.69 -0.45
C ILE A 138 14.30 7.64 -1.64
N CYS A 139 13.61 8.79 -1.65
CA CYS A 139 13.78 9.78 -2.72
C CYS A 139 15.22 10.28 -2.80
N GLN A 140 15.89 10.48 -1.66
CA GLN A 140 17.29 10.90 -1.63
C GLN A 140 18.24 9.81 -2.14
N GLU A 141 18.04 8.56 -1.71
CA GLU A 141 18.90 7.44 -2.13
C GLU A 141 18.79 7.13 -3.62
N VAL A 142 17.58 7.20 -4.18
CA VAL A 142 17.37 7.05 -5.64
C VAL A 142 17.65 8.33 -6.42
N GLN A 143 18.11 9.40 -5.74
CA GLN A 143 18.38 10.72 -6.31
C GLN A 143 17.19 11.30 -7.09
N TYR A 144 15.97 11.07 -6.61
CA TYR A 144 14.76 11.61 -7.23
C TYR A 144 14.66 13.13 -7.01
N PRO A 145 14.25 13.93 -8.02
CA PRO A 145 14.26 15.39 -7.93
C PRO A 145 13.40 15.99 -6.82
N MET A 146 12.39 15.24 -6.36
CA MET A 146 11.45 15.66 -5.33
C MET A 146 11.49 14.69 -4.15
N SER A 147 11.34 15.21 -2.93
CA SER A 147 11.31 14.42 -1.70
C SER A 147 9.99 14.59 -0.92
N GLY A 148 9.90 13.92 0.24
CA GLY A 148 8.67 13.88 1.03
C GLY A 148 7.56 13.05 0.36
N LYS A 149 6.35 13.11 0.92
CA LYS A 149 5.20 12.32 0.46
C LYS A 149 4.93 12.50 -1.04
N LYS A 150 4.84 13.74 -1.53
CA LYS A 150 4.54 14.01 -2.95
C LYS A 150 5.66 13.58 -3.88
N GLY A 151 6.92 13.77 -3.48
CA GLY A 151 8.07 13.32 -4.25
C GLY A 151 8.09 11.80 -4.37
N PHE A 152 7.83 11.11 -3.26
CA PHE A 152 7.73 9.67 -3.22
C PHE A 152 6.55 9.14 -4.05
N GLU A 153 5.36 9.75 -3.97
CA GLU A 153 4.22 9.39 -4.83
C GLU A 153 4.55 9.55 -6.33
N SER A 154 5.25 10.63 -6.69
CA SER A 154 5.74 10.84 -8.06
C SER A 154 6.75 9.76 -8.48
N PHE A 155 7.68 9.41 -7.58
CA PHE A 155 8.64 8.33 -7.80
C PHE A 155 7.95 6.98 -8.04
N ILE A 156 7.01 6.57 -7.19
CA ILE A 156 6.26 5.31 -7.37
C ILE A 156 5.52 5.30 -8.71
N ASN A 157 4.89 6.42 -9.09
CA ASN A 157 4.23 6.54 -10.39
C ASN A 157 5.22 6.44 -11.55
N HIS A 158 6.41 7.01 -11.44
CA HIS A 158 7.45 6.89 -12.46
C HIS A 158 7.80 5.42 -12.72
N ILE A 159 8.01 4.62 -11.66
CA ILE A 159 8.32 3.18 -11.79
C ILE A 159 7.18 2.37 -12.38
N LEU A 160 5.93 2.78 -12.15
CA LEU A 160 4.76 2.15 -12.79
C LEU A 160 4.68 2.43 -14.30
N THR A 161 5.32 3.50 -14.80
CA THR A 161 5.26 3.93 -16.20
C THR A 161 6.41 3.50 -17.09
N ILE A 162 7.61 3.31 -16.54
CA ILE A 162 8.75 2.71 -17.26
C ILE A 162 8.55 1.19 -17.39
#